data_AF-A0A0F8ZE72-F1
#
_entry.id   AF-A0A0F8ZE72-F1
#
_cell.length_a   1.000
_cell.length_b   1.000
_cell.length_c   1.000
_cell.angle_alpha   90.00
_cell.angle_beta   90.00
_cell.angle_gamma   90.00
#
_symmetry.space_group_name_H-M   'P 1'
#
loop_
_entity.id
_entity.type
_entity.pdbx_description
1 polymer ?
#
loop_
_entity_poly.entity_id
_entity_poly.type
_entity_poly.pdbx_seq_one_letter_code
_entity_poly.pdbx_strand_id
1 'polypeptide(L)'
;MTLIRGGDTLNLDVTSGSQDAPGSSDPNTTLTGYYLKKFVNLNVNVDPAVNSNGPHYYIYARYTDALLMFAEAANEAVGPDGDIGGYTARNVINAIRSRAGISSTFWVDLQDQAGLAEMIKIERRLEMCFENQRFWDLRRWGMTDVIAQPVTGVRISAADLIPTYVPVENRNYQPYQIYGPIPLGETLKYDLIQNEGW
;
A
#
# COMPACT_ATOMS: atom_id res chain seq x y z
N MET A 1 -4.88 14.86 -14.40
CA MET A 1 -4.16 13.70 -14.97
C MET A 1 -4.92 13.23 -16.20
N THR A 2 -4.24 13.06 -17.34
CA THR A 2 -4.88 12.72 -18.61
C THR A 2 -4.67 11.23 -18.91
N LEU A 3 -5.74 10.45 -18.96
CA LEU A 3 -5.74 9.07 -19.46
C LEU A 3 -6.20 9.11 -20.93
N ILE A 4 -5.32 8.74 -21.86
CA ILE A 4 -5.61 8.77 -23.31
C ILE A 4 -5.75 7.34 -23.82
N ARG A 5 -6.92 6.98 -24.39
CA ARG A 5 -7.03 5.82 -25.28
C ARG A 5 -8.34 5.79 -26.08
N GLY A 6 -8.25 5.46 -27.38
CA GLY A 6 -9.42 5.20 -28.23
C GLY A 6 -10.04 6.42 -28.90
N GLY A 7 -9.39 7.59 -28.80
CA GLY A 7 -9.91 8.88 -29.27
C GLY A 7 -10.47 9.74 -28.14
N ASP A 8 -10.86 9.11 -27.02
CA ASP A 8 -11.38 9.79 -25.84
C ASP A 8 -10.31 9.99 -24.77
N THR A 9 -10.39 11.15 -24.11
CA THR A 9 -9.46 11.60 -23.09
C THR A 9 -10.22 11.76 -21.78
N LEU A 10 -9.89 10.95 -20.76
CA LEU A 10 -10.38 11.18 -19.41
C LEU A 10 -9.40 12.12 -18.70
N ASN A 11 -9.85 13.36 -18.47
CA ASN A 11 -9.12 14.33 -17.67
C ASN A 11 -9.68 14.31 -16.26
N LEU A 12 -8.91 13.75 -15.31
CA LEU A 12 -9.23 13.87 -13.89
C LEU A 12 -8.77 15.23 -13.38
N ASP A 13 -9.70 16.00 -12.84
CA ASP A 13 -9.46 17.30 -12.21
C ASP A 13 -9.83 17.27 -10.72
N VAL A 14 -8.78 17.21 -9.89
CA VAL A 14 -8.87 17.16 -8.43
C VAL A 14 -8.68 18.53 -7.78
N THR A 15 -8.72 19.62 -8.55
CA THR A 15 -8.66 20.98 -7.99
C THR A 15 -9.95 21.33 -7.26
N SER A 16 -9.85 22.08 -6.17
CA SER A 16 -10.98 22.40 -5.30
C SER A 16 -12.14 23.02 -6.08
N GLY A 17 -13.32 22.41 -5.96
CA GLY A 17 -14.54 22.83 -6.68
C GLY A 17 -14.81 22.06 -7.97
N SER A 18 -13.85 21.28 -8.47
CA SER A 18 -14.03 20.41 -9.63
C SER A 18 -14.77 19.11 -9.26
N GLN A 19 -15.32 18.45 -10.28
CA GLN A 19 -16.13 17.24 -10.09
C GLN A 19 -15.33 16.10 -9.45
N ASP A 20 -14.07 15.89 -9.85
CA ASP A 20 -13.27 14.77 -9.32
C ASP A 20 -12.57 15.11 -8.00
N ALA A 21 -12.81 16.30 -7.45
CA ALA A 21 -12.14 16.80 -6.28
C ALA A 21 -12.79 16.30 -4.98
N PRO A 22 -12.01 16.16 -3.92
CA PRO A 22 -12.58 15.83 -2.62
C PRO A 22 -13.58 16.86 -2.10
N GLY A 23 -14.70 16.38 -1.59
CA GLY A 23 -15.79 17.23 -1.09
C GLY A 23 -16.73 17.74 -2.18
N SER A 24 -16.67 17.18 -3.39
CA SER A 24 -17.71 17.38 -4.39
C SER A 24 -19.06 16.80 -3.90
N SER A 25 -20.16 17.17 -4.57
CA SER A 25 -21.49 16.61 -4.29
C SER A 25 -21.69 15.20 -4.85
N ASP A 26 -20.75 14.67 -5.64
CA ASP A 26 -20.82 13.33 -6.20
C ASP A 26 -20.25 12.31 -5.19
N PRO A 27 -21.06 11.35 -4.71
CA PRO A 27 -20.62 10.36 -3.72
C PRO A 27 -19.53 9.40 -4.24
N ASN A 28 -19.26 9.37 -5.54
CA ASN A 28 -18.26 8.49 -6.15
C ASN A 28 -16.86 9.12 -6.25
N THR A 29 -16.66 10.29 -5.66
CA THR A 29 -15.43 11.06 -5.80
C THR A 29 -14.40 10.73 -4.73
N THR A 30 -13.13 10.98 -5.04
CA THR A 30 -12.04 10.67 -4.10
C THR A 30 -12.14 11.52 -2.82
N LEU A 31 -12.03 10.89 -1.65
CA LEU A 31 -11.90 11.62 -0.38
C LEU A 31 -10.49 12.20 -0.20
N THR A 32 -9.49 11.56 -0.80
CA THR A 32 -8.06 11.81 -0.54
C THR A 32 -7.40 12.69 -1.59
N GLY A 33 -8.04 12.93 -2.74
CA GLY A 33 -7.44 13.63 -3.88
C GLY A 33 -6.56 12.74 -4.76
N TYR A 34 -6.53 11.42 -4.49
CA TYR A 34 -5.81 10.43 -5.27
C TYR A 34 -6.77 9.38 -5.85
N TYR A 35 -6.42 8.86 -7.01
CA TYR A 35 -7.09 7.72 -7.65
C TYR A 35 -6.11 6.57 -7.87
N LEU A 36 -6.62 5.33 -7.81
CA LEU A 36 -5.82 4.13 -8.03
C LEU A 36 -5.65 3.87 -9.53
N LYS A 37 -4.40 3.67 -9.98
CA LYS A 37 -4.08 3.23 -11.34
C LYS A 37 -3.65 1.76 -11.42
N LYS A 38 -3.10 1.21 -10.33
CA LYS A 38 -2.61 -0.17 -10.29
C LYS A 38 -3.78 -1.14 -10.54
N PHE A 39 -3.53 -2.16 -11.36
CA PHE A 39 -4.52 -3.15 -11.82
C PHE A 39 -5.67 -2.62 -12.69
N VAL A 40 -5.75 -1.32 -12.95
CA VAL A 40 -6.73 -0.78 -13.91
C VAL A 40 -6.38 -1.27 -15.31
N ASN A 41 -7.29 -2.03 -15.91
CA ASN A 41 -7.15 -2.46 -17.29
C ASN A 41 -7.40 -1.26 -18.21
N LEU A 42 -6.36 -0.77 -18.86
CA LEU A 42 -6.46 0.39 -19.76
C LEU A 42 -7.19 0.08 -21.09
N ASN A 43 -7.68 -1.15 -21.30
CA ASN A 43 -8.54 -1.50 -22.45
C ASN A 43 -10.03 -1.25 -22.18
N VAL A 44 -10.42 -0.82 -20.98
CA VAL A 44 -11.82 -0.50 -20.68
C VAL A 44 -12.23 0.84 -21.30
N ASN A 45 -13.49 0.93 -21.71
CA ASN A 45 -14.14 2.16 -22.14
C ASN A 45 -14.48 3.02 -20.91
N VAL A 46 -14.30 4.33 -21.04
CA VAL A 46 -14.58 5.32 -20.01
C VAL A 46 -16.06 5.69 -19.95
N ASP A 47 -16.82 5.46 -21.03
CA ASP A 47 -18.27 5.61 -21.06
C ASP A 47 -18.93 4.46 -20.29
N PRO A 48 -19.61 4.74 -19.15
CA PRO A 48 -20.28 3.71 -18.35
C PRO A 48 -21.43 3.02 -19.10
N ALA A 49 -21.92 3.59 -20.21
CA ALA A 49 -22.91 2.93 -21.07
C ALA A 49 -22.29 1.82 -21.95
N VAL A 50 -20.96 1.79 -22.09
CA VAL A 50 -20.25 0.82 -22.92
C VAL A 50 -19.65 -0.29 -22.05
N ASN A 51 -20.28 -1.46 -22.11
CA ASN A 51 -19.76 -2.65 -21.46
C ASN A 51 -18.40 -3.05 -22.05
N SER A 52 -17.37 -2.95 -21.21
CA SER A 52 -16.02 -3.39 -21.54
C SER A 52 -15.75 -4.71 -20.84
N ASN A 53 -15.57 -5.76 -21.62
CA ASN A 53 -15.22 -7.07 -21.06
C ASN A 53 -13.70 -7.28 -21.15
N GLY A 54 -13.09 -7.70 -20.05
CA GLY A 54 -11.66 -7.96 -19.98
C GLY A 54 -11.29 -8.74 -18.73
N PRO A 55 -10.21 -9.53 -18.75
CA PRO A 55 -9.79 -10.28 -17.58
C PRO A 55 -9.34 -9.31 -16.48
N HIS A 56 -9.76 -9.60 -15.26
CA HIS A 56 -9.25 -8.97 -14.04
C HIS A 56 -8.54 -10.05 -13.23
N TYR A 57 -7.26 -9.81 -12.92
CA TYR A 57 -6.44 -10.76 -12.19
C TYR A 57 -6.30 -10.36 -10.73
N TYR A 58 -6.66 -11.29 -9.84
CA TYR A 58 -6.38 -11.18 -8.41
C TYR A 58 -5.03 -11.83 -8.12
N ILE A 59 -4.05 -11.02 -7.74
CA ILE A 59 -2.70 -11.50 -7.41
C ILE A 59 -2.68 -11.88 -5.93
N TYR A 60 -2.60 -13.18 -5.65
CA TYR A 60 -2.46 -13.69 -4.28
C TYR A 60 -1.00 -13.84 -3.86
N ALA A 61 -0.13 -14.23 -4.79
CA ALA A 61 1.30 -14.34 -4.58
C ALA A 61 2.03 -13.95 -5.87
N ARG A 62 3.20 -13.32 -5.73
CA ARG A 62 4.08 -13.00 -6.85
C ARG A 62 5.53 -13.13 -6.44
N TYR A 63 6.39 -13.34 -7.44
CA TYR A 63 7.80 -13.61 -7.22
C TYR A 63 8.51 -12.54 -6.37
N THR A 64 8.22 -11.26 -6.58
CA THR A 64 8.79 -10.18 -5.77
C THR A 64 8.43 -10.26 -4.29
N ASP A 65 7.23 -10.76 -3.93
CA ASP A 65 6.87 -10.94 -2.52
C ASP A 65 7.73 -12.03 -1.88
N ALA A 66 7.99 -13.14 -2.59
CA ALA A 66 8.92 -14.17 -2.15
C ALA A 66 10.34 -13.62 -1.95
N LEU A 67 10.81 -12.75 -2.86
CA LEU A 67 12.11 -12.08 -2.73
C LEU A 67 12.15 -11.14 -1.52
N LEU A 68 11.08 -10.37 -1.28
CA LEU A 68 11.00 -9.49 -0.12
C LEU A 68 10.94 -10.28 1.20
N MET A 69 10.22 -11.41 1.23
CA MET A 69 10.22 -12.32 2.38
C MET A 69 11.61 -12.92 2.62
N PHE A 70 12.31 -13.32 1.56
CA PHE A 70 13.70 -13.76 1.67
C PHE A 70 14.60 -12.66 2.23
N ALA A 71 14.53 -11.44 1.69
CA ALA A 71 15.38 -10.34 2.13
C ALA A 71 15.13 -9.99 3.61
N GLU A 72 13.87 -9.99 4.05
CA GLU A 72 13.52 -9.79 5.46
C GLU A 72 14.09 -10.91 6.34
N ALA A 73 13.82 -12.17 6.01
CA ALA A 73 14.30 -13.31 6.78
C ALA A 73 15.84 -13.41 6.83
N ALA A 74 16.51 -13.16 5.69
CA ALA A 74 17.96 -13.19 5.59
C ALA A 74 18.59 -12.05 6.41
N ASN A 75 18.04 -10.84 6.33
CA ASN A 75 18.53 -9.71 7.12
C ASN A 75 18.42 -9.98 8.62
N GLU A 76 17.29 -10.53 9.08
CA GLU A 76 17.11 -10.89 10.50
C GLU A 76 18.03 -12.04 10.94
N ALA A 77 18.21 -13.06 10.10
CA ALA A 77 18.96 -14.26 10.46
C ALA A 77 20.49 -14.08 10.43
N VAL A 78 21.02 -13.43 9.40
CA VAL A 78 22.47 -13.38 9.13
C VAL A 78 22.99 -11.97 8.78
N GLY A 79 22.11 -10.97 8.84
CA GLY A 79 22.44 -9.59 8.49
C GLY A 79 22.39 -9.29 6.99
N PRO A 80 22.66 -8.02 6.60
CA PRO A 80 22.51 -7.54 5.23
C PRO A 80 23.29 -8.32 4.17
N ASP A 81 24.51 -8.72 4.54
CA ASP A 81 25.53 -9.27 3.65
C ASP A 81 25.80 -10.76 3.91
N GLY A 82 25.04 -11.39 4.83
CA GLY A 82 25.12 -12.81 5.06
C GLY A 82 24.60 -13.59 3.85
N ASP A 83 25.43 -14.48 3.31
CA ASP A 83 25.08 -15.29 2.14
C ASP A 83 24.17 -16.46 2.54
N ILE A 84 23.04 -16.58 1.84
CA ILE A 84 22.15 -17.73 1.88
C ILE A 84 21.93 -18.22 0.45
N GLY A 85 22.70 -19.24 0.06
CA GLY A 85 22.56 -19.89 -1.24
C GLY A 85 22.93 -19.00 -2.42
N GLY A 86 23.93 -18.11 -2.26
CA GLY A 86 24.38 -17.19 -3.30
C GLY A 86 23.63 -15.85 -3.33
N TYR A 87 22.76 -15.58 -2.35
CA TYR A 87 22.00 -14.36 -2.24
C TYR A 87 22.17 -13.73 -0.86
N THR A 88 22.22 -12.40 -0.81
CA THR A 88 22.18 -11.61 0.42
C THR A 88 20.92 -10.75 0.44
N ALA A 89 20.46 -10.36 1.63
CA ALA A 89 19.32 -9.46 1.76
C ALA A 89 19.52 -8.16 0.97
N ARG A 90 20.73 -7.60 1.05
CA ARG A 90 21.12 -6.38 0.35
C ARG A 90 21.01 -6.51 -1.16
N ASN A 91 21.56 -7.59 -1.73
CA ASN A 91 21.55 -7.81 -3.17
C ASN A 91 20.13 -8.01 -3.70
N VAL A 92 19.27 -8.69 -2.94
CA VAL A 92 17.87 -8.88 -3.32
C VAL A 92 17.11 -7.55 -3.32
N ILE A 93 17.30 -6.69 -2.32
CA ILE A 93 16.67 -5.36 -2.30
C ILE A 93 17.16 -4.48 -3.44
N ASN A 94 18.47 -4.47 -3.71
CA ASN A 94 19.04 -3.76 -4.85
C ASN A 94 18.47 -4.27 -6.19
N ALA A 95 18.26 -5.58 -6.35
CA ALA A 95 17.67 -6.15 -7.56
C ALA A 95 16.21 -5.72 -7.77
N ILE A 96 15.41 -5.70 -6.70
CA ILE A 96 14.01 -5.23 -6.76
C ILE A 96 13.94 -3.76 -7.18
N ARG A 97 14.78 -2.92 -6.55
CA ARG A 97 14.87 -1.48 -6.83
C ARG A 97 15.34 -1.20 -8.26
N SER A 98 16.35 -1.95 -8.73
CA SER A 98 16.84 -1.86 -10.12
C SER A 98 15.75 -2.20 -11.13
N ARG A 99 14.95 -3.25 -10.87
CA ARG A 99 13.79 -3.60 -11.71
C ARG A 99 12.76 -2.47 -11.74
N ALA A 100 12.58 -1.74 -10.64
CA ALA A 100 11.70 -0.57 -10.56
C ALA A 100 12.29 0.71 -11.19
N GLY A 101 13.49 0.64 -11.81
CA GLY A 101 14.15 1.78 -12.46
C GLY A 101 15.00 2.63 -11.51
N ILE A 102 15.23 2.19 -10.27
CA ILE A 102 16.09 2.88 -9.31
C ILE A 102 17.49 2.27 -9.40
N SER A 103 18.37 2.90 -10.18
CA SER A 103 19.72 2.38 -10.45
C SER A 103 20.72 2.57 -9.32
N SER A 104 20.48 3.53 -8.42
CA SER A 104 21.39 3.81 -7.31
C SER A 104 21.20 2.80 -6.16
N THR A 105 22.27 2.08 -5.83
CA THR A 105 22.35 1.18 -4.68
C THR A 105 22.87 1.87 -3.42
N PHE A 106 23.41 3.08 -3.54
CA PHE A 106 24.06 3.81 -2.46
C PHE A 106 23.28 3.82 -1.14
N TRP A 107 21.99 4.13 -1.21
CA TRP A 107 21.13 4.17 -0.02
C TRP A 107 20.97 2.83 0.68
N VAL A 108 20.95 1.74 -0.10
CA VAL A 108 20.84 0.38 0.42
C VAL A 108 22.19 -0.05 0.98
N ASP A 109 23.29 0.22 0.28
CA ASP A 109 24.64 -0.27 0.61
C ASP A 109 25.22 0.34 1.90
N LEU A 110 24.73 1.51 2.32
CA LEU A 110 25.13 2.15 3.58
C LEU A 110 24.44 1.58 4.82
N GLN A 111 23.40 0.77 4.66
CA GLN A 111 22.61 0.31 5.80
C GLN A 111 23.29 -0.85 6.51
N ASP A 112 23.30 -0.77 7.84
CA ASP A 112 23.52 -1.92 8.71
C ASP A 112 22.26 -2.79 8.79
N GLN A 113 22.26 -3.81 9.65
CA GLN A 113 21.12 -4.72 9.78
C GLN A 113 19.82 -4.01 10.16
N ALA A 114 19.87 -3.07 11.10
CA ALA A 114 18.70 -2.33 11.55
C ALA A 114 18.19 -1.36 10.48
N GLY A 115 19.10 -0.63 9.83
CA GLY A 115 18.77 0.27 8.72
C GLY A 115 18.19 -0.48 7.52
N LEU A 116 18.72 -1.67 7.21
CA LEU A 116 18.20 -2.47 6.12
C LEU A 116 16.82 -3.03 6.45
N ALA A 117 16.55 -3.40 7.71
CA ALA A 117 15.22 -3.82 8.15
C ALA A 117 14.16 -2.73 7.88
N GLU A 118 14.45 -1.47 8.21
CA GLU A 118 13.54 -0.36 7.92
C GLU A 118 13.39 -0.09 6.42
N MET A 119 14.48 -0.18 5.65
CA MET A 119 14.42 -0.10 4.19
C MET A 119 13.56 -1.21 3.57
N ILE A 120 13.65 -2.44 4.07
CA ILE A 120 12.82 -3.57 3.63
C ILE A 120 11.34 -3.27 3.90
N LYS A 121 10.98 -2.72 5.07
CA LYS A 121 9.60 -2.32 5.39
C LYS A 121 9.07 -1.25 4.41
N ILE A 122 9.91 -0.30 4.02
CA ILE A 122 9.58 0.74 3.03
C ILE A 122 9.41 0.12 1.64
N GLU A 123 10.34 -0.73 1.22
CA GLU A 123 10.30 -1.37 -0.11
C GLU A 123 9.06 -2.28 -0.22
N ARG A 124 8.75 -3.07 0.81
CA ARG A 124 7.49 -3.85 0.89
C ARG A 124 6.26 -2.97 0.76
N ARG A 125 6.23 -1.80 1.42
CA ARG A 125 5.11 -0.84 1.32
C ARG A 125 4.92 -0.34 -0.11
N LEU A 126 6.01 0.00 -0.80
CA LEU A 126 5.97 0.55 -2.16
C LEU A 126 5.61 -0.52 -3.18
N GLU A 127 6.30 -1.66 -3.14
CA GLU A 127 6.10 -2.77 -4.07
C GLU A 127 4.69 -3.37 -3.94
N MET A 128 4.27 -3.69 -2.72
CA MET A 128 3.01 -4.39 -2.44
C MET A 128 1.84 -3.42 -2.19
N CYS A 129 1.97 -2.14 -2.58
CA CYS A 129 0.87 -1.19 -2.43
C CYS A 129 -0.39 -1.71 -3.16
N PHE A 130 -1.54 -1.63 -2.48
CA PHE A 130 -2.83 -2.09 -2.98
C PHE A 130 -2.91 -3.60 -3.32
N GLU A 131 -2.04 -4.43 -2.72
CA GLU A 131 -2.04 -5.90 -2.89
C GLU A 131 -2.43 -6.63 -1.58
N ASN A 132 -3.24 -6.01 -0.72
CA ASN A 132 -3.73 -6.58 0.55
C ASN A 132 -2.65 -6.98 1.59
N GLN A 133 -1.41 -6.49 1.46
CA GLN A 133 -0.33 -6.84 2.38
C GLN A 133 -0.16 -5.88 3.56
N ARG A 134 -0.34 -4.57 3.34
CA ARG A 134 0.07 -3.53 4.30
C ARG A 134 -0.54 -3.68 5.69
N PHE A 135 -1.80 -4.10 5.76
CA PHE A 135 -2.48 -4.32 7.04
C PHE A 135 -1.82 -5.43 7.88
N TRP A 136 -1.48 -6.55 7.23
CA TRP A 136 -0.83 -7.68 7.88
C TRP A 136 0.64 -7.39 8.21
N ASP A 137 1.35 -6.72 7.32
CA ASP A 137 2.72 -6.26 7.54
C ASP A 137 2.83 -5.36 8.78
N LEU A 138 1.93 -4.37 8.93
CA LEU A 138 1.93 -3.51 10.11
C LEU A 138 1.61 -4.27 11.41
N ARG A 139 0.66 -5.22 11.38
CA ARG A 139 0.32 -6.03 12.55
C ARG A 139 1.48 -6.92 12.99
N ARG A 140 2.10 -7.66 12.08
CA ARG A 140 3.20 -8.58 12.43
C ARG A 140 4.47 -7.85 12.89
N TRP A 141 4.67 -6.61 12.45
CA TRP A 141 5.75 -5.74 12.95
C TRP A 141 5.38 -4.99 14.24
N GLY A 142 4.17 -5.16 14.79
CA GLY A 142 3.72 -4.47 15.99
C GLY A 142 3.55 -2.95 15.83
N MET A 143 3.44 -2.45 14.61
CA MET A 143 3.37 -1.01 14.29
C MET A 143 1.92 -0.47 14.42
N THR A 144 1.31 -0.69 15.59
CA THR A 144 -0.09 -0.31 15.85
C THR A 144 -0.30 1.20 15.86
N ASP A 145 0.73 1.95 16.25
CA ASP A 145 0.79 3.40 16.17
C ASP A 145 0.63 3.89 14.72
N VAL A 146 1.30 3.25 13.77
CA VAL A 146 1.18 3.57 12.33
C VAL A 146 -0.19 3.19 11.79
N ILE A 147 -0.80 2.10 12.28
CA ILE A 147 -2.18 1.74 11.88
C ILE A 147 -3.18 2.80 12.37
N ALA A 148 -2.98 3.29 13.60
CA ALA A 148 -3.85 4.27 14.25
C ALA A 148 -3.71 5.69 13.70
N GLN A 149 -2.67 5.99 12.90
CA GLN A 149 -2.49 7.32 12.32
C GLN A 149 -3.68 7.70 11.43
N PRO A 150 -4.12 8.98 11.48
CA PRO A 150 -5.17 9.47 10.61
C PRO A 150 -4.74 9.36 9.15
N VAL A 151 -5.71 9.11 8.27
CA VAL A 151 -5.47 9.18 6.83
C VAL A 151 -5.45 10.64 6.44
N THR A 152 -4.42 11.04 5.69
CA THR A 152 -4.27 12.38 5.14
C THR A 152 -4.53 12.35 3.64
N GLY A 153 -5.34 13.29 3.17
CA GLY A 153 -5.57 13.57 1.75
C GLY A 153 -4.95 14.90 1.33
N VAL A 154 -4.96 15.15 0.03
CA VAL A 154 -4.56 16.42 -0.58
C VAL A 154 -5.77 17.24 -1.01
N ARG A 155 -5.66 18.56 -0.92
CA ARG A 155 -6.56 19.55 -1.51
C ARG A 155 -5.71 20.53 -2.32
N ILE A 156 -6.07 20.77 -3.57
CA ILE A 156 -5.30 21.61 -4.48
C ILE A 156 -6.14 22.82 -4.83
N SER A 157 -5.68 24.02 -4.47
CA SER A 157 -6.36 25.26 -4.87
C SER A 157 -6.31 25.43 -6.39
N ALA A 158 -7.44 25.77 -7.01
CA ALA A 158 -7.51 26.03 -8.45
C ALA A 158 -6.74 27.30 -8.88
N ALA A 159 -6.52 28.25 -7.96
CA ALA A 159 -5.88 29.53 -8.29
C ALA A 159 -4.34 29.44 -8.36
N ASP A 160 -3.74 28.65 -7.47
CA ASP A 160 -2.30 28.67 -7.18
C ASP A 160 -1.66 27.28 -7.32
N LEU A 161 -2.47 26.22 -7.50
CA LEU A 161 -2.02 24.82 -7.64
C LEU A 161 -1.12 24.33 -6.50
N ILE A 162 -1.22 24.97 -5.34
CA ILE A 162 -0.49 24.60 -4.14
C ILE A 162 -1.25 23.47 -3.43
N PRO A 163 -0.63 22.30 -3.22
CA PRO A 163 -1.24 21.21 -2.47
C PRO A 163 -1.21 21.51 -0.96
N THR A 164 -2.35 21.33 -0.32
CA THR A 164 -2.50 21.33 1.15
C THR A 164 -2.91 19.94 1.62
N TYR A 165 -2.39 19.53 2.78
CA TYR A 165 -2.64 18.20 3.33
C TYR A 165 -3.59 18.28 4.50
N VAL A 166 -4.68 17.52 4.46
CA VAL A 166 -5.75 17.55 5.46
C VAL A 166 -6.11 16.14 5.92
N PRO A 167 -6.43 15.93 7.20
CA PRO A 167 -6.97 14.66 7.66
C PRO A 167 -8.34 14.41 7.02
N VAL A 168 -8.52 13.22 6.46
CA VAL A 168 -9.77 12.80 5.79
C VAL A 168 -10.49 11.68 6.54
N GLU A 169 -9.76 10.94 7.37
CA GLU A 169 -10.30 9.89 8.21
C GLU A 169 -9.47 9.81 9.50
N ASN A 170 -10.12 9.93 10.65
CA ASN A 170 -9.50 9.63 11.92
C ASN A 170 -9.65 8.15 12.20
N ARG A 171 -8.54 7.48 12.52
CA ARG A 171 -8.55 6.06 12.87
C ARG A 171 -8.53 5.90 14.38
N ASN A 172 -9.31 4.93 14.85
CA ASN A 172 -9.31 4.50 16.23
C ASN A 172 -8.84 3.04 16.27
N TYR A 173 -7.53 2.84 16.23
CA TYR A 173 -6.92 1.53 16.35
C TYR A 173 -6.19 1.42 17.70
N GLN A 174 -6.64 0.50 18.54
CA GLN A 174 -6.09 0.23 19.86
C GLN A 174 -5.09 -0.94 19.80
N PRO A 175 -4.06 -0.97 20.66
CA PRO A 175 -3.01 -1.99 20.62
C PRO A 175 -3.56 -3.44 20.65
N TYR A 176 -4.61 -3.70 21.43
CA TYR A 176 -5.22 -5.03 21.55
C TYR A 176 -5.90 -5.52 20.27
N GLN A 177 -6.24 -4.61 19.33
CA GLN A 177 -6.88 -4.97 18.06
C GLN A 177 -5.93 -5.67 17.08
N ILE A 178 -4.65 -5.82 17.45
CA ILE A 178 -3.68 -6.70 16.77
C ILE A 178 -4.16 -8.16 16.68
N TYR A 179 -5.09 -8.59 17.53
CA TYR A 179 -5.90 -9.79 17.35
C TYR A 179 -7.37 -9.39 17.22
N GLY A 180 -8.12 -10.00 16.30
CA GLY A 180 -9.55 -9.71 16.15
C GLY A 180 -10.39 -10.42 17.20
N PRO A 181 -11.61 -9.98 17.51
CA PRO A 181 -12.46 -10.66 18.47
C PRO A 181 -12.87 -12.04 17.94
N ILE A 182 -12.89 -13.03 18.82
CA ILE A 182 -13.61 -14.28 18.57
C ILE A 182 -15.10 -13.96 18.64
N PRO A 183 -15.93 -14.37 17.66
CA PRO A 183 -17.36 -14.09 17.71
C PRO A 183 -17.99 -14.59 19.01
N LEU A 184 -18.78 -13.74 19.68
CA LEU A 184 -19.37 -14.05 20.99
C LEU A 184 -20.19 -15.36 20.99
N GLY A 185 -20.89 -15.65 19.89
CA GLY A 185 -21.63 -16.90 19.76
C GLY A 185 -20.74 -18.15 19.80
N GLU A 186 -19.48 -18.05 19.38
CA GLU A 186 -18.53 -19.16 19.40
C GLU A 186 -17.87 -19.32 20.77
N THR A 187 -17.58 -18.22 21.47
CA THR A 187 -17.06 -18.29 22.85
C THR A 187 -18.08 -18.93 23.79
N LEU A 188 -19.37 -18.61 23.63
CA LEU A 188 -20.44 -19.18 24.44
C LEU A 188 -20.72 -20.67 24.14
N LYS A 189 -20.55 -21.12 22.90
CA LYS A 189 -20.80 -22.53 22.51
C LYS A 189 -19.73 -23.49 22.99
N TYR A 190 -18.47 -23.06 22.95
CA TYR A 190 -17.31 -23.94 23.08
C TYR A 190 -16.38 -23.56 24.22
N ASP A 191 -16.79 -22.65 25.11
CA ASP A 191 -15.98 -22.15 26.23
C ASP A 191 -14.60 -21.63 25.78
N LEU A 192 -14.58 -20.95 24.62
CA LEU A 192 -13.34 -20.39 24.07
C LEU A 192 -12.95 -19.14 24.84
N ILE A 193 -11.68 -19.07 25.24
CA ILE A 193 -11.09 -17.87 25.84
C ILE A 193 -10.97 -16.78 24.76
N GLN A 194 -11.49 -15.60 25.08
CA GLN A 194 -11.44 -14.43 24.19
C GLN A 194 -10.00 -13.88 24.06
N ASN A 195 -9.71 -13.25 22.93
CA ASN A 195 -8.50 -12.46 22.76
C ASN A 195 -8.48 -11.26 23.73
N GLU A 196 -7.31 -10.96 24.30
CA GLU A 196 -7.17 -9.88 25.27
C GLU A 196 -7.71 -8.55 24.72
N GLY A 197 -8.53 -7.86 25.53
CA GLY A 197 -9.12 -6.54 25.21
C GLY A 197 -10.50 -6.56 24.52
N TRP A 198 -11.04 -7.72 24.15
CA TRP A 198 -12.36 -7.87 23.52
C TRP A 198 -13.45 -8.42 24.45
#